data_AF-A0A353FH89-F1
#
_entry.id   AF-A0A353FH89-F1
#
_cell.length_a   1.000
_cell.length_b   1.000
_cell.length_c   1.000
_cell.angle_alpha   90.00
_cell.angle_beta   90.00
_cell.angle_gamma   90.00
#
_symmetry.space_group_name_H-M   'P 1'
#
loop_
_entity.id
_entity.type
_entity.pdbx_description
1 polymer ?
#
loop_
_entity_poly.entity_id
_entity_poly.type
_entity_poly.pdbx_seq_one_letter_code
_entity_poly.pdbx_strand_id
1 'polypeptide(L)' 'MKPTKESIEPPLHCQFCQNRSQSAFHNLGTDELDTISKLKTCVAFRKGQVIMHEGARPQGVYCIHRGKAKL' A
#
# COMPACT_ATOMS: atom_id res chain seq x y z
N MET A 1 -19.12 1.94 -24.93
CA MET A 1 -18.29 0.77 -24.58
C MET A 1 -18.04 0.83 -23.08
N LYS A 2 -18.39 -0.22 -22.32
CA LYS A 2 -18.38 -0.25 -20.85
C LYS A 2 -16.95 -0.26 -20.30
N PRO A 3 -16.63 0.40 -19.17
CA PRO A 3 -15.31 0.31 -18.57
C PRO A 3 -15.11 -1.12 -18.07
N THR A 4 -14.02 -1.73 -18.52
CA THR A 4 -13.60 -3.08 -18.21
C THR A 4 -13.31 -3.22 -16.72
N LYS A 5 -13.79 -4.30 -16.11
CA LYS A 5 -13.44 -4.77 -14.75
C LYS A 5 -11.93 -4.63 -14.53
N GLU A 6 -11.54 -3.67 -13.69
CA GLU A 6 -10.15 -3.44 -13.31
C GLU A 6 -9.70 -4.57 -12.38
N SER A 7 -8.73 -5.35 -12.84
CA SER A 7 -8.04 -6.37 -12.06
C SER A 7 -7.43 -5.72 -10.81
N ILE A 8 -7.77 -6.22 -9.62
CA ILE A 8 -7.42 -5.62 -8.33
C ILE A 8 -5.99 -6.04 -7.95
N GLU A 9 -5.02 -5.64 -8.76
CA GLU A 9 -3.61 -5.93 -8.50
C GLU A 9 -2.89 -4.65 -8.08
N PRO A 10 -2.16 -4.67 -6.95
CA PRO A 10 -1.40 -3.49 -6.54
C PRO A 10 -0.40 -3.13 -7.64
N PRO A 11 -0.16 -1.83 -7.90
CA PRO A 11 0.79 -1.43 -8.92
C PRO A 11 2.14 -2.10 -8.65
N LEU A 12 2.69 -2.67 -9.72
CA LEU A 12 3.97 -3.38 -9.66
C LEU A 12 5.04 -2.48 -9.02
N HIS A 13 5.02 -1.19 -9.35
CA HIS A 13 5.96 -0.19 -8.88
C HIS A 13 5.29 0.97 -8.13
N CYS A 14 5.88 1.37 -7.00
CA CYS A 14 5.43 2.47 -6.14
C CYS A 14 5.41 3.84 -6.82
N GLN A 15 6.16 4.03 -7.93
CA GLN A 15 6.14 5.28 -8.69
C GLN A 15 4.77 5.57 -9.30
N PHE A 16 4.01 4.51 -9.61
CA PHE A 16 2.66 4.58 -10.18
C PHE A 16 1.56 4.46 -9.12
N CYS A 17 1.93 4.46 -7.83
CA CYS A 17 0.95 4.39 -6.76
C CYS A 17 0.23 5.73 -6.62
N GLN A 18 -1.09 5.74 -6.82
CA GLN A 18 -1.92 6.95 -6.69
C GLN A 18 -1.86 7.57 -5.29
N ASN A 19 -1.67 6.74 -4.26
CA ASN A 19 -1.60 7.20 -2.88
C ASN A 19 -0.23 7.76 -2.50
N ARG A 20 0.79 7.67 -3.39
CA ARG A 20 2.15 8.16 -3.10
C ARG A 20 2.14 9.63 -2.71
N SER A 21 1.48 10.48 -3.50
CA SER A 21 1.45 11.93 -3.30
C SER A 21 0.78 12.36 -1.99
N GLN A 22 -0.13 11.54 -1.46
CA GLN A 22 -0.84 11.79 -0.21
C GLN A 22 -0.25 11.01 0.98
N SER A 23 0.86 10.30 0.77
CA SER A 23 1.49 9.46 1.79
C SER A 23 2.78 10.08 2.32
N ALA A 24 3.35 9.44 3.35
CA ALA A 24 4.70 9.75 3.83
C ALA A 24 5.79 9.60 2.74
N PHE A 25 5.50 8.94 1.62
CA PHE A 25 6.44 8.69 0.53
C PHE A 25 6.45 9.77 -0.57
N HIS A 26 5.73 10.89 -0.39
CA HIS A 26 5.59 11.91 -1.43
C HIS A 26 6.93 12.54 -1.87
N ASN A 27 7.90 12.65 -0.95
CA ASN A 27 9.22 13.24 -1.23
C ASN A 27 10.30 12.22 -1.61
N LEU A 28 9.96 10.93 -1.72
CA LEU A 28 10.95 9.93 -2.11
C LEU A 28 11.29 10.06 -3.60
N GLY A 29 12.59 9.98 -3.89
CA GLY A 29 13.15 9.93 -5.23
C GLY A 29 12.87 8.60 -5.94
N THR A 30 13.26 8.51 -7.21
CA THR A 30 13.04 7.32 -8.04
C THR A 30 13.74 6.09 -7.48
N ASP A 31 14.97 6.23 -7.00
CA ASP A 31 15.80 5.11 -6.53
C ASP A 31 15.27 4.53 -5.20
N GLU A 32 14.79 5.40 -4.32
CA GLU A 32 14.15 5.02 -3.06
C GLU A 32 12.84 4.28 -3.33
N LEU A 33 12.05 4.75 -4.31
CA LEU A 33 10.80 4.10 -4.71
C LEU A 33 11.04 2.76 -5.41
N ASP A 34 12.08 2.64 -6.21
CA ASP A 34 12.48 1.38 -6.83
C ASP A 34 12.89 0.36 -5.75
N THR A 35 13.68 0.80 -4.77
CA THR A 35 14.04 -0.01 -3.60
C THR A 35 12.82 -0.50 -2.84
N ILE A 36 11.88 0.40 -2.51
CA ILE A 36 10.62 0.02 -1.85
C ILE A 36 9.79 -0.92 -2.74
N SER A 37 9.76 -0.68 -4.05
CA SER A 37 8.98 -1.51 -4.98
C SER A 37 9.50 -2.95 -5.04
N LYS A 38 10.82 -3.13 -4.93
CA LYS A 38 11.47 -4.45 -4.89
C LYS A 38 11.28 -5.16 -3.55
N LEU A 39 11.26 -4.42 -2.45
CA LEU A 39 11.23 -4.99 -1.09
C LEU A 39 9.82 -5.12 -0.50
N LYS A 40 8.83 -4.38 -1.01
CA LYS A 40 7.46 -4.43 -0.49
C LYS A 40 6.84 -5.79 -0.70
N THR A 41 6.04 -6.21 0.28
CA THR A 41 5.12 -7.34 0.14
C THR A 41 3.68 -6.83 0.14
N CYS A 42 2.79 -7.56 -0.53
CA CYS A 42 1.38 -7.21 -0.61
C CYS A 42 0.57 -8.23 0.19
N VAL A 43 -0.25 -7.75 1.12
CA VAL A 43 -1.10 -8.59 1.98
C VAL A 43 -2.53 -8.08 1.89
N ALA A 44 -3.49 -9.01 1.82
CA ALA A 44 -4.91 -8.71 1.82
C ALA A 44 -5.53 -9.05 3.18
N PHE A 45 -6.28 -8.11 3.73
CA PHE A 45 -7.03 -8.28 4.98
C PHE A 45 -8.54 -8.30 4.67
N ARG A 46 -9.24 -9.27 5.26
CA ARG A 46 -10.70 -9.37 5.23
C ARG A 46 -11.31 -8.40 6.24
N LYS A 47 -12.56 -8.02 6.03
CA LYS A 47 -13.33 -7.21 6.97
C LYS A 47 -13.31 -7.86 8.36
N GLY A 48 -12.92 -7.08 9.37
CA GLY A 48 -12.84 -7.53 10.77
C GLY A 48 -11.50 -8.14 11.18
N GLN A 49 -10.56 -8.37 10.24
CA GLN A 49 -9.20 -8.77 10.61
C GLN A 49 -8.42 -7.58 11.17
N VAL A 50 -7.69 -7.84 12.26
CA VAL A 50 -6.81 -6.85 12.89
C VAL A 50 -5.49 -6.81 12.13
N ILE A 51 -5.05 -5.60 11.78
CA ILE A 51 -3.77 -5.36 11.08
C ILE A 51 -2.63 -5.20 12.10
N MET A 52 -2.88 -4.44 13.17
CA MET A 52 -1.91 -4.16 14.24
C MET A 52 -2.62 -4.08 15.58
N HIS A 53 -1.89 -4.38 16.66
CA HIS A 53 -2.39 -4.28 18.04
C HIS A 53 -1.69 -3.12 18.75
N GLU A 54 -2.46 -2.33 19.51
CA GLU A 54 -1.91 -1.29 20.39
C GLU A 54 -0.99 -1.91 21.45
N GLY A 55 0.11 -1.23 21.77
CA GLY A 55 1.12 -1.70 22.72
C GLY A 55 2.04 -2.82 22.20
N ALA A 56 1.73 -3.45 21.07
CA ALA A 56 2.61 -4.41 20.43
C ALA A 56 3.74 -3.72 19.64
N ARG A 57 4.88 -4.41 19.48
CA ARG A 57 5.96 -3.92 18.61
C ARG A 57 5.46 -3.82 17.16
N PRO A 58 5.57 -2.67 16.49
CA PRO A 58 5.15 -2.53 15.11
C PRO A 58 5.98 -3.44 14.20
N GLN A 59 5.29 -4.19 13.34
CA GLN A 59 5.93 -5.13 12.41
C GLN A 59 6.52 -4.44 11.17
N GLY A 60 6.08 -3.22 10.88
CA GLY A 60 6.56 -2.45 9.74
C GLY A 60 5.61 -1.32 9.37
N VAL A 61 5.78 -0.81 8.15
CA VAL A 61 4.96 0.26 7.58
C VAL A 61 4.00 -0.33 6.56
N TYR A 62 2.72 0.04 6.67
CA TYR A 62 1.69 -0.39 5.73
C TYR A 62 1.27 0.77 4.83
N CYS A 63 1.18 0.50 3.51
CA CYS A 63 0.57 1.40 2.55
C CYS A 63 -0.77 0.79 2.10
N ILE A 64 -1.88 1.47 2.41
CA ILE A 64 -3.21 0.99 2.00
C ILE A 64 -3.39 1.32 0.52
N HIS A 65 -3.35 0.29 -0.33
CA HIS A 65 -3.64 0.44 -1.76
C HIS A 65 -5.15 0.56 -2.04
N ARG A 66 -5.97 -0.26 -1.38
CA ARG A 66 -7.43 -0.28 -1.55
C ARG A 66 -8.14 -0.70 -0.27
N GLY A 67 -9.29 -0.11 -0.02
CA GLY A 67 -10.15 -0.42 1.14
C GLY A 67 -10.16 0.69 2.17
N LYS A 68 -10.65 0.37 3.38
CA LYS A 68 -10.70 1.29 4.52
C LYS A 68 -10.25 0.55 5.77
N ALA A 69 -9.34 1.16 6.53
CA ALA A 69 -8.97 0.70 7.85
C ALA A 69 -9.64 1.60 8.91
N LYS A 70 -9.82 1.06 10.11
CA LYS A 70 -10.22 1.81 11.30
C LYS A 70 -9.07 1.76 12.30
N LEU A 71 -8.85 2.86 13.00
CA LEU A 71 -7.92 2.95 14.13
C LEU A 71 -8.72 2.78 15.42
#